data_AF-A0A9D2CBD2-F1
#
_entry.id   AF-A0A9D2CBD2-F1
#
_cell.length_a   1.000
_cell.length_b   1.000
_cell.length_c   1.000
_cell.angle_alpha   90.00
_cell.angle_beta   90.00
_cell.angle_gamma   90.00
#
_symmetry.space_group_name_H-M   'P 1'
#
loop_
_entity.id
_entity.type
_entity.pdbx_description
1 polymer ?
#
loop_
_entity_poly.entity_id
_entity_poly.type
_entity_poly.pdbx_seq_one_letter_code
_entity_poly.pdbx_strand_id
1 'polypeptide(L)'
;MRVMSAGDGYKYLLRTVAAADGDRSLSTPLTRYYAEAGTPRGQWLGSGVASLGKGKVAVGDRVSEAQLQLLMGMGRDPITGDPLGLAFPAYKSVSERIEARIADLDSSMSPGAKGEAVAQIEAEETERGTRRAVAGFDFTFSVPKSASALWAVADAGTQALIGEAHHAAVAEVVAFMEREVAATRTGATAGDGAVAQVDVAGLVATAFDHFDSRAGDPHLHTHVVISNKVQTALDGKWRSLDGRPMHAAVVALSELHEAVFADHMTRSFGVAWEARDMGRDRNPAWAISTVPEDLVQEFSTRARHIDTEKDRLIAEYVAKHGRQPSAATIIKLRAQATLSTRPDKEVHSLADLTNEWRTRATGVLGQDATTWARNVTDNDKPLLLRADDVPLDTIAELGVSVVEVVGEKRSTWRRWNLMAEASR
;
A
#
# COMPACT_ATOMS: atom_id res chain seq x y z
N MET A 1 -4.60 -0.10 0.01
CA MET A 1 -4.63 -1.58 0.09
C MET A 1 -5.14 -2.18 -1.21
N ARG A 2 -4.44 -3.19 -1.75
CA ARG A 2 -4.83 -3.97 -2.92
C ARG A 2 -4.94 -5.45 -2.56
N VAL A 3 -5.98 -6.13 -3.05
CA VAL A 3 -6.12 -7.59 -2.87
C VAL A 3 -5.21 -8.32 -3.84
N MET A 4 -4.43 -9.27 -3.33
CA MET A 4 -3.56 -10.13 -4.13
C MET A 4 -4.20 -11.49 -4.37
N SER A 5 -4.15 -11.96 -5.62
CA SER A 5 -4.65 -13.29 -5.97
C SER A 5 -3.62 -14.39 -5.70
N ALA A 6 -4.08 -15.58 -5.33
CA ALA A 6 -3.26 -16.79 -5.30
C ALA A 6 -2.71 -17.16 -6.68
N GLY A 7 -1.74 -18.08 -6.69
CA GLY A 7 -0.92 -18.40 -7.86
C GLY A 7 0.09 -17.30 -8.14
N ASP A 8 -0.02 -16.65 -9.30
CA ASP A 8 1.01 -15.73 -9.80
C ASP A 8 0.88 -14.28 -9.29
N GLY A 9 -0.03 -14.01 -8.36
CA GLY A 9 -0.29 -12.66 -7.88
C GLY A 9 0.91 -12.00 -7.20
N TYR A 10 1.87 -12.76 -6.66
CA TYR A 10 3.08 -12.20 -6.04
C TYR A 10 4.15 -11.75 -7.06
N LYS A 11 4.10 -12.25 -8.30
CA LYS A 11 5.16 -12.03 -9.30
C LYS A 11 5.37 -10.55 -9.65
N TYR A 12 4.38 -9.68 -9.46
CA TYR A 12 4.58 -8.24 -9.75
C TYR A 12 5.57 -7.57 -8.80
N LEU A 13 5.73 -8.08 -7.56
CA LEU A 13 6.67 -7.56 -6.58
C LEU A 13 8.12 -7.78 -7.03
N LEU A 14 8.35 -8.90 -7.73
CA LEU A 14 9.68 -9.34 -8.15
C LEU A 14 10.17 -8.68 -9.44
N ARG A 15 9.27 -8.05 -10.22
CA ARG A 15 9.60 -7.50 -11.54
C ARG A 15 10.68 -6.44 -11.53
N THR A 16 10.84 -5.73 -10.42
CA THR A 16 11.85 -4.67 -10.29
C THR A 16 12.86 -4.94 -9.20
N VAL A 17 12.85 -6.12 -8.59
CA VAL A 17 13.89 -6.50 -7.64
C VAL A 17 15.18 -6.74 -8.42
N ALA A 18 16.30 -6.19 -7.95
CA ALA A 18 17.59 -6.40 -8.57
C ALA A 18 17.89 -7.90 -8.71
N ALA A 19 18.13 -8.34 -9.95
CA ALA A 19 18.58 -9.70 -10.23
C ALA A 19 19.99 -9.86 -9.65
N ALA A 20 20.22 -10.88 -8.83
CA ALA A 20 21.50 -11.11 -8.18
C ALA A 20 22.55 -11.72 -9.13
N ASP A 21 22.62 -11.25 -10.37
CA ASP A 21 23.55 -11.73 -11.40
C ASP A 21 24.90 -11.02 -11.28
N GLY A 22 25.42 -10.95 -10.06
CA GLY A 22 26.72 -10.35 -9.81
C GLY A 22 27.12 -10.49 -8.35
N ASP A 23 27.86 -11.56 -8.04
CA ASP A 23 28.72 -11.61 -6.86
C ASP A 23 29.90 -10.63 -7.07
N ARG A 24 29.59 -9.33 -7.14
CA ARG A 24 30.58 -8.26 -7.10
C ARG A 24 30.76 -7.88 -5.64
N SER A 25 32.00 -8.00 -5.19
CA SER A 25 32.48 -7.56 -3.87
C SER A 25 32.42 -6.03 -3.78
N LEU A 26 31.22 -5.47 -3.60
CA LEU A 26 31.06 -4.12 -3.06
C LEU A 26 31.16 -4.22 -1.54
N SER A 27 32.05 -3.43 -0.95
CA SER A 27 32.56 -3.61 0.42
C SER A 27 31.57 -3.27 1.54
N THR A 28 30.37 -2.72 1.22
CA THR A 28 29.33 -2.44 2.23
C THR A 28 27.90 -2.65 1.70
N PRO A 29 26.92 -3.00 2.57
CA PRO A 29 25.50 -3.07 2.20
C PRO A 29 24.94 -1.77 1.60
N LEU A 30 25.41 -0.61 2.08
CA LEU A 30 25.00 0.70 1.59
C LEU A 30 25.46 0.91 0.15
N THR A 31 26.72 0.60 -0.20
CA THR A 31 27.20 0.77 -1.58
C THR A 31 26.46 -0.14 -2.57
N ARG A 32 26.09 -1.36 -2.15
CA ARG A 32 25.28 -2.28 -2.96
C ARG A 32 23.86 -1.74 -3.19
N TYR A 33 23.25 -1.17 -2.15
CA TYR A 33 21.93 -0.54 -2.19
C TYR A 33 21.82 0.58 -3.23
N TYR A 34 22.90 1.32 -3.48
CA TYR A 34 22.93 2.39 -4.48
C TYR A 34 23.27 1.94 -5.90
N ALA A 35 24.11 0.90 -6.05
CA ALA A 35 24.73 0.56 -7.33
C ALA A 35 23.99 -0.52 -8.13
N GLU A 36 23.12 -1.31 -7.51
CA GLU A 36 22.35 -2.35 -8.21
C GLU A 36 21.21 -1.73 -9.02
N ALA A 37 21.02 -2.21 -10.26
CA ALA A 37 19.86 -1.83 -11.05
C ALA A 37 18.61 -2.51 -10.48
N GLY A 38 17.63 -1.69 -10.08
CA GLY A 38 16.40 -2.16 -9.44
C GLY A 38 16.34 -1.93 -7.93
N THR A 39 15.32 -2.53 -7.35
CA THR A 39 14.95 -2.39 -5.94
C THR A 39 15.57 -3.50 -5.08
N PRO A 40 15.80 -3.26 -3.78
CA PRO A 40 16.33 -4.28 -2.89
C PRO A 40 15.36 -5.46 -2.78
N ARG A 41 15.90 -6.62 -2.40
CA ARG A 41 15.08 -7.78 -2.04
C ARG A 41 14.19 -7.45 -0.85
N GLY A 42 12.95 -7.93 -0.90
CA GLY A 42 12.02 -7.74 0.21
C GLY A 42 12.46 -8.42 1.49
N GLN A 43 11.93 -7.96 2.61
CA GLN A 43 12.23 -8.46 3.95
C GLN A 43 10.98 -8.95 4.67
N TRP A 44 11.14 -9.92 5.57
CA TRP A 44 10.04 -10.40 6.43
C TRP A 44 9.67 -9.38 7.50
N LEU A 45 8.38 -9.21 7.76
CA LEU A 45 7.84 -8.27 8.73
C LEU A 45 6.62 -8.86 9.47
N GLY A 46 6.41 -8.45 10.71
CA GLY A 46 5.30 -8.88 11.57
C GLY A 46 5.67 -10.02 12.52
N SER A 47 5.03 -10.04 13.69
CA SER A 47 5.30 -11.03 14.75
C SER A 47 4.87 -12.44 14.36
N GLY A 48 3.92 -12.57 13.42
CA GLY A 48 3.47 -13.87 12.90
C GLY A 48 4.55 -14.63 12.14
N VAL A 49 5.62 -13.97 11.70
CA VAL A 49 6.76 -14.59 11.00
C VAL A 49 7.40 -15.70 11.84
N ALA A 50 7.47 -15.54 13.16
CA ALA A 50 8.03 -16.54 14.08
C ALA A 50 7.30 -17.89 14.03
N SER A 51 6.07 -17.92 13.52
CA SER A 51 5.25 -19.13 13.37
C SER A 51 5.61 -19.95 12.12
N LEU A 52 6.42 -19.40 11.21
CA LEU A 52 6.81 -20.04 9.95
C LEU A 52 8.11 -20.83 10.09
N GLY A 53 8.27 -21.87 9.27
CA GLY A 53 9.52 -22.59 9.07
C GLY A 53 10.13 -23.20 10.32
N LYS A 54 9.30 -23.40 11.37
CA LYS A 54 9.73 -23.80 12.72
C LYS A 54 10.72 -22.80 13.33
N GLY A 55 10.50 -21.50 13.12
CA GLY A 55 11.32 -20.41 13.65
C GLY A 55 12.62 -20.16 12.87
N LYS A 56 12.78 -20.75 11.68
CA LYS A 56 13.95 -20.53 10.82
C LYS A 56 13.91 -19.23 10.01
N VAL A 57 12.81 -18.51 10.08
CA VAL A 57 12.63 -17.20 9.45
C VAL A 57 12.42 -16.19 10.56
N ALA A 58 13.17 -15.10 10.52
CA ALA A 58 13.06 -13.97 11.44
C ALA A 58 12.59 -12.71 10.71
N VAL A 59 12.05 -11.76 11.47
CA VAL A 59 11.79 -10.40 10.97
C VAL A 59 13.12 -9.79 10.49
N GLY A 60 13.09 -9.14 9.33
CA GLY A 60 14.28 -8.56 8.67
C GLY A 60 15.01 -9.52 7.72
N ASP A 61 14.74 -10.83 7.79
CA ASP A 61 15.34 -11.79 6.84
C ASP A 61 14.89 -11.48 5.41
N ARG A 62 15.77 -11.75 4.44
CA ARG A 62 15.47 -11.58 3.02
C ARG A 62 14.46 -12.62 2.55
N VAL A 63 13.48 -12.16 1.79
CA VAL A 63 12.44 -12.99 1.16
C VAL A 63 12.94 -13.50 -0.20
N SER A 64 12.82 -14.80 -0.44
CA SER A 64 13.10 -15.41 -1.75
C SER A 64 11.83 -15.59 -2.58
N GLU A 65 11.99 -15.71 -3.90
CA GLU A 65 10.87 -16.02 -4.80
C GLU A 65 10.20 -17.35 -4.43
N ALA A 66 10.99 -18.39 -4.12
CA ALA A 66 10.47 -19.69 -3.74
C ALA A 66 9.62 -19.62 -2.45
N GLN A 67 10.03 -18.80 -1.49
CA GLN A 67 9.27 -18.56 -0.25
C GLN A 67 7.93 -17.87 -0.56
N LEU A 68 7.93 -16.84 -1.41
CA LEU A 68 6.68 -16.18 -1.83
C LEU A 68 5.75 -17.13 -2.60
N GLN A 69 6.32 -17.97 -3.47
CA GLN A 69 5.55 -18.95 -4.23
C GLN A 69 4.83 -19.93 -3.29
N LEU A 70 5.53 -20.44 -2.28
CA LEU A 70 4.94 -21.32 -1.28
C LEU A 70 3.84 -20.60 -0.47
N LEU A 71 4.16 -19.44 0.10
CA LEU A 71 3.23 -18.73 0.99
C LEU A 71 2.06 -18.09 0.23
N MET A 72 2.35 -17.21 -0.72
CA MET A 72 1.36 -16.41 -1.44
C MET A 72 0.78 -17.16 -2.63
N GLY A 73 1.58 -17.98 -3.32
CA GLY A 73 1.10 -18.77 -4.45
C GLY A 73 0.24 -19.95 -4.01
N MET A 74 0.71 -20.70 -3.00
CA MET A 74 0.16 -22.01 -2.63
C MET A 74 -0.47 -22.09 -1.24
N GLY A 75 -0.25 -21.10 -0.36
CA GLY A 75 -0.77 -21.11 1.00
C GLY A 75 -0.07 -22.13 1.91
N ARG A 76 1.24 -22.31 1.70
CA ARG A 76 2.11 -23.27 2.39
C ARG A 76 3.21 -22.57 3.17
N ASP A 77 3.78 -23.28 4.14
CA ASP A 77 4.93 -22.81 4.89
C ASP A 77 6.10 -22.53 3.94
N PRO A 78 6.73 -21.35 4.02
CA PRO A 78 7.76 -20.92 3.07
C PRO A 78 9.09 -21.67 3.21
N ILE A 79 9.26 -22.50 4.25
CA ILE A 79 10.47 -23.30 4.48
C ILE A 79 10.17 -24.80 4.38
N THR A 80 9.12 -25.28 5.06
CA THR A 80 8.82 -26.72 5.10
C THR A 80 7.93 -27.18 3.94
N GLY A 81 7.18 -26.27 3.32
CA GLY A 81 6.17 -26.61 2.31
C GLY A 81 4.90 -27.25 2.88
N ASP A 82 4.77 -27.31 4.22
CA ASP A 82 3.59 -27.86 4.89
C ASP A 82 2.36 -26.97 4.65
N PRO A 83 1.13 -27.54 4.59
CA PRO A 83 -0.08 -26.74 4.43
C PRO A 83 -0.34 -25.81 5.62
N LEU A 84 -0.59 -24.52 5.34
CA LEU A 84 -1.05 -23.55 6.34
C LEU A 84 -2.58 -23.53 6.36
N GLY A 85 -3.17 -24.61 6.90
CA GLY A 85 -4.61 -24.83 6.90
C GLY A 85 -5.14 -25.27 5.54
N LEU A 86 -6.38 -24.89 5.18
CA LEU A 86 -6.99 -25.27 3.91
C LEU A 86 -6.27 -24.63 2.71
N ALA A 87 -6.16 -25.33 1.58
CA ALA A 87 -5.64 -24.74 0.35
C ALA A 87 -6.48 -23.54 -0.11
N PHE A 88 -5.88 -22.64 -0.89
CA PHE A 88 -6.63 -21.57 -1.53
C PHE A 88 -7.73 -22.14 -2.44
N PRO A 89 -8.97 -21.60 -2.41
CA PRO A 89 -10.07 -22.15 -3.19
C PRO A 89 -9.83 -22.00 -4.69
N ALA A 90 -10.02 -23.08 -5.45
CA ALA A 90 -10.09 -23.04 -6.90
C ALA A 90 -11.50 -22.61 -7.33
N TYR A 91 -11.59 -21.62 -8.21
CA TYR A 91 -12.87 -21.18 -8.79
C TYR A 91 -12.92 -21.58 -10.26
N LYS A 92 -14.11 -21.98 -10.71
CA LYS A 92 -14.38 -22.21 -12.13
C LYS A 92 -14.06 -20.95 -12.95
N SER A 93 -13.34 -21.16 -14.05
CA SER A 93 -13.11 -20.16 -15.09
C SER A 93 -14.42 -19.66 -15.69
N VAL A 94 -14.37 -18.51 -16.38
CA VAL A 94 -15.55 -17.95 -17.07
C VAL A 94 -16.12 -18.98 -18.06
N SER A 95 -15.27 -19.64 -18.84
CA SER A 95 -15.65 -20.69 -19.79
C SER A 95 -16.34 -21.88 -19.12
N GLU A 96 -15.79 -22.43 -18.04
CA GLU A 96 -16.42 -23.55 -17.32
C GLU A 96 -17.77 -23.17 -16.68
N ARG A 97 -17.94 -21.90 -16.27
CA ARG A 97 -19.24 -21.42 -15.77
C ARG A 97 -20.26 -21.24 -16.89
N ILE A 98 -19.82 -20.73 -18.05
CA ILE A 98 -20.65 -20.63 -19.26
C ILE A 98 -21.10 -22.04 -19.68
N GLU A 99 -20.17 -22.98 -19.85
CA GLU A 99 -20.48 -24.36 -20.22
C GLU A 99 -21.47 -25.02 -19.26
N ALA A 100 -21.27 -24.85 -17.95
CA ALA A 100 -22.20 -25.37 -16.96
C ALA A 100 -23.61 -24.77 -17.06
N ARG A 101 -23.71 -23.44 -17.26
CA ARG A 101 -25.01 -22.77 -17.42
C ARG A 101 -25.70 -23.13 -18.73
N ILE A 102 -24.95 -23.37 -19.80
CA ILE A 102 -25.47 -23.84 -21.08
C ILE A 102 -25.98 -25.29 -20.96
N ALA A 103 -25.29 -26.14 -20.21
CA ALA A 103 -25.68 -27.52 -19.97
C ALA A 103 -27.01 -27.63 -19.19
N ASP A 104 -27.32 -26.65 -18.34
CA ASP A 104 -28.57 -26.58 -17.55
C ASP A 104 -29.75 -25.96 -18.34
N LEU A 105 -29.56 -25.52 -19.60
CA LEU A 105 -30.65 -25.01 -20.43
C LEU A 105 -31.64 -26.14 -20.77
N ASP A 106 -32.94 -25.81 -20.79
CA ASP A 106 -33.98 -26.77 -21.12
C ASP A 106 -33.78 -27.33 -22.55
N SER A 107 -33.70 -28.66 -22.63
CA SER A 107 -33.57 -29.41 -23.87
C SER A 107 -34.75 -29.21 -24.85
N SER A 108 -35.90 -28.74 -24.35
CA SER A 108 -37.11 -28.48 -25.15
C SER A 108 -37.13 -27.12 -25.86
N MET A 109 -36.15 -26.25 -25.59
CA MET A 109 -36.07 -24.90 -26.18
C MET A 109 -35.91 -24.93 -27.71
N SER A 110 -36.54 -23.97 -28.39
CA SER A 110 -36.33 -23.77 -29.82
C SER A 110 -34.88 -23.32 -30.10
N PRO A 111 -34.33 -23.60 -31.30
CA PRO A 111 -32.96 -23.19 -31.63
C PRO A 111 -32.69 -21.69 -31.46
N GLY A 112 -33.64 -20.83 -31.81
CA GLY A 112 -33.51 -19.37 -31.65
C GLY A 112 -33.48 -18.92 -30.19
N ALA A 113 -34.41 -19.41 -29.37
CA ALA A 113 -34.45 -19.11 -27.94
C ALA A 113 -33.22 -19.63 -27.20
N LYS A 114 -32.70 -20.80 -27.61
CA LYS A 114 -31.45 -21.35 -27.07
C LYS A 114 -30.25 -20.46 -27.44
N GLY A 115 -30.20 -19.94 -28.66
CA GLY A 115 -29.15 -19.01 -29.09
C GLY A 115 -29.14 -17.70 -28.29
N GLU A 116 -30.30 -17.09 -28.07
CA GLU A 116 -30.43 -15.88 -27.25
C GLU A 116 -30.01 -16.11 -25.79
N ALA A 117 -30.44 -17.23 -25.19
CA ALA A 117 -30.07 -17.59 -23.83
C ALA A 117 -28.55 -17.82 -23.68
N VAL A 118 -27.92 -18.48 -24.65
CA VAL A 118 -26.45 -18.65 -24.68
C VAL A 118 -25.75 -17.30 -24.73
N ALA A 119 -26.14 -16.41 -25.64
CA ALA A 119 -25.53 -15.08 -25.77
C ALA A 119 -25.68 -14.25 -24.48
N GLN A 120 -26.83 -14.36 -23.81
CA GLN A 120 -27.04 -13.72 -22.51
C GLN A 120 -26.14 -14.32 -21.42
N ILE A 121 -26.03 -15.65 -21.32
CA ILE A 121 -25.13 -16.32 -20.37
C ILE A 121 -23.68 -15.89 -20.58
N GLU A 122 -23.23 -15.84 -21.84
CA GLU A 122 -21.88 -15.40 -22.19
C GLU A 122 -21.63 -13.96 -21.76
N ALA A 123 -22.57 -13.05 -22.04
CA ALA A 123 -22.47 -11.65 -21.65
C ALA A 123 -22.41 -11.48 -20.13
N GLU A 124 -23.32 -12.15 -19.40
CA GLU A 124 -23.39 -12.08 -17.94
C GLU A 124 -22.14 -12.66 -17.26
N GLU A 125 -21.66 -13.82 -17.68
CA GLU A 125 -20.48 -14.45 -17.07
C GLU A 125 -19.18 -13.71 -17.42
N THR A 126 -19.11 -13.12 -18.62
CA THR A 126 -18.01 -12.25 -19.03
C THR A 126 -18.00 -10.96 -18.21
N GLU A 127 -19.16 -10.32 -18.03
CA GLU A 127 -19.29 -9.11 -17.19
C GLU A 127 -18.94 -9.40 -15.73
N ARG A 128 -19.39 -10.54 -15.20
CA ARG A 128 -19.06 -10.98 -13.83
C ARG A 128 -17.56 -11.24 -13.64
N GLY A 129 -16.87 -11.64 -14.70
CA GLY A 129 -15.42 -11.81 -14.74
C GLY A 129 -14.89 -12.97 -13.90
N THR A 130 -13.56 -12.98 -13.73
CA THR A 130 -12.86 -14.07 -13.06
C THR A 130 -12.75 -13.84 -11.55
N ARG A 131 -13.21 -14.82 -10.76
CA ARG A 131 -12.99 -14.83 -9.31
C ARG A 131 -11.68 -15.55 -9.01
N ARG A 132 -10.81 -14.93 -8.20
CA ARG A 132 -9.56 -15.55 -7.75
C ARG A 132 -9.54 -15.65 -6.23
N ALA A 133 -8.85 -16.67 -5.70
CA ALA A 133 -8.59 -16.76 -4.28
C ALA A 133 -7.71 -15.61 -3.81
N VAL A 134 -8.02 -15.08 -2.62
CA VAL A 134 -7.19 -14.05 -1.99
C VAL A 134 -6.00 -14.72 -1.31
N ALA A 135 -4.80 -14.37 -1.78
CA ALA A 135 -3.54 -14.80 -1.18
C ALA A 135 -3.04 -13.84 -0.11
N GLY A 136 -3.42 -12.57 -0.19
CA GLY A 136 -3.02 -11.56 0.77
C GLY A 136 -3.46 -10.16 0.38
N PHE A 137 -2.95 -9.19 1.12
CA PHE A 137 -3.29 -7.78 1.02
C PHE A 137 -2.01 -6.94 0.92
N ASP A 138 -1.87 -6.19 -0.15
CA ASP A 138 -0.76 -5.26 -0.39
C ASP A 138 -1.13 -3.87 0.15
N PHE A 139 -0.42 -3.45 1.19
CA PHE A 139 -0.45 -2.10 1.73
C PHE A 139 0.78 -1.35 1.23
N THR A 140 0.56 -0.40 0.32
CA THR A 140 1.60 0.50 -0.15
C THR A 140 1.66 1.69 0.79
N PHE A 141 2.75 1.79 1.55
CA PHE A 141 3.05 2.92 2.42
C PHE A 141 3.95 3.88 1.65
N SER A 142 3.44 5.09 1.40
CA SER A 142 4.17 6.15 0.69
C SER A 142 4.38 7.31 1.66
N VAL A 143 5.59 7.88 1.67
CA VAL A 143 5.84 9.12 2.43
C VAL A 143 5.29 10.33 1.68
N PRO A 144 5.03 11.46 2.37
CA PRO A 144 4.65 12.71 1.72
C PRO A 144 5.63 13.13 0.63
N LYS A 145 5.12 13.79 -0.41
CA LYS A 145 5.94 14.12 -1.59
C LYS A 145 7.12 15.03 -1.25
N SER A 146 6.94 15.96 -0.32
CA SER A 146 8.03 16.81 0.21
C SER A 146 9.15 15.98 0.84
N ALA A 147 8.81 14.91 1.57
CA ALA A 147 9.79 14.01 2.17
C ALA A 147 10.50 13.14 1.12
N SER A 148 9.76 12.64 0.11
CA SER A 148 10.38 11.97 -1.04
C SER A 148 11.33 12.89 -1.82
N ALA A 149 10.97 14.17 -1.99
CA ALA A 149 11.81 15.16 -2.66
C ALA A 149 13.09 15.44 -1.86
N LEU A 150 12.98 15.67 -0.55
CA LEU A 150 14.12 15.86 0.35
C LEU A 150 15.04 14.63 0.33
N TRP A 151 14.46 13.42 0.47
CA TRP A 151 15.20 12.16 0.38
C TRP A 151 15.96 12.03 -0.95
N ALA A 152 15.32 12.31 -2.07
CA ALA A 152 15.93 12.12 -3.38
C ALA A 152 17.18 12.96 -3.63
N VAL A 153 17.29 14.13 -3.01
CA VAL A 153 18.44 15.03 -3.23
C VAL A 153 19.48 14.99 -2.13
N ALA A 154 19.14 14.43 -0.98
CA ALA A 154 20.02 14.31 0.18
C ALA A 154 21.25 13.43 -0.09
N ASP A 155 22.29 13.58 0.73
CA ASP A 155 23.45 12.68 0.71
C ASP A 155 23.08 11.27 1.21
N ALA A 156 23.96 10.30 1.00
CA ALA A 156 23.67 8.90 1.30
C ALA A 156 23.40 8.63 2.79
N GLY A 157 24.04 9.36 3.71
CA GLY A 157 23.80 9.22 5.15
C GLY A 157 22.41 9.72 5.53
N THR A 158 22.06 10.92 5.06
CA THR A 158 20.74 11.50 5.28
C THR A 158 19.63 10.66 4.62
N GLN A 159 19.86 10.13 3.41
CA GLN A 159 18.94 9.22 2.74
C GLN A 159 18.66 7.94 3.54
N ALA A 160 19.70 7.35 4.14
CA ALA A 160 19.56 6.17 4.98
C ALA A 160 18.70 6.47 6.22
N LEU A 161 18.96 7.59 6.91
CA LEU A 161 18.20 8.01 8.08
C LEU A 161 16.72 8.30 7.78
N ILE A 162 16.39 8.92 6.64
CA ILE A 162 14.99 9.09 6.20
C ILE A 162 14.36 7.73 5.86
N GLY A 163 15.11 6.82 5.23
CA GLY A 163 14.67 5.45 4.97
C GLY A 163 14.35 4.69 6.25
N GLU A 164 15.21 4.81 7.26
CA GLU A 164 14.99 4.23 8.60
C GLU A 164 13.74 4.81 9.28
N ALA A 165 13.51 6.12 9.19
CA ALA A 165 12.29 6.75 9.69
C ALA A 165 11.03 6.18 9.01
N HIS A 166 11.07 5.97 7.69
CA HIS A 166 10.00 5.33 6.94
C HIS A 166 9.77 3.87 7.36
N HIS A 167 10.85 3.08 7.48
CA HIS A 167 10.76 1.69 7.92
C HIS A 167 10.24 1.54 9.35
N ALA A 168 10.66 2.42 10.27
CA ALA A 168 10.16 2.47 11.64
C ALA A 168 8.65 2.76 11.68
N ALA A 169 8.19 3.77 10.92
CA ALA A 169 6.77 4.09 10.81
C ALA A 169 5.96 2.90 10.25
N VAL A 170 6.46 2.23 9.20
CA VAL A 170 5.84 1.02 8.66
C VAL A 170 5.75 -0.10 9.72
N ALA A 171 6.83 -0.34 10.46
CA ALA A 171 6.86 -1.39 11.49
C ALA A 171 5.87 -1.10 12.64
N GLU A 172 5.78 0.15 13.09
CA GLU A 172 4.82 0.57 14.12
C GLU A 172 3.37 0.43 13.66
N VAL A 173 3.06 0.80 12.42
CA VAL A 173 1.73 0.62 11.86
C VAL A 173 1.39 -0.86 11.71
N VAL A 174 2.33 -1.72 11.31
CA VAL A 174 2.11 -3.17 11.28
C VAL A 174 1.87 -3.73 12.69
N ALA A 175 2.62 -3.29 13.70
CA ALA A 175 2.38 -3.67 15.08
C ALA A 175 1.01 -3.20 15.60
N PHE A 176 0.58 -2.01 15.19
CA PHE A 176 -0.77 -1.51 15.47
C PHE A 176 -1.84 -2.36 14.78
N MET A 177 -1.63 -2.75 13.52
CA MET A 177 -2.54 -3.63 12.79
C MET A 177 -2.68 -4.99 13.48
N GLU A 178 -1.58 -5.57 13.95
CA GLU A 178 -1.60 -6.84 14.71
C GLU A 178 -2.47 -6.76 15.94
N ARG A 179 -2.39 -5.65 16.69
CA ARG A 179 -3.13 -5.46 17.94
C ARG A 179 -4.60 -5.08 17.74
N GLU A 180 -4.90 -4.23 16.76
CA GLU A 180 -6.19 -3.51 16.71
C GLU A 180 -7.08 -3.92 15.54
N VAL A 181 -6.52 -4.58 14.52
CA VAL A 181 -7.20 -4.83 13.24
C VAL A 181 -7.20 -6.32 12.87
N ALA A 182 -6.09 -7.01 13.10
CA ALA A 182 -5.87 -8.36 12.63
C ALA A 182 -6.77 -9.35 13.40
N ALA A 183 -7.63 -10.04 12.65
CA ALA A 183 -8.51 -11.06 13.20
C ALA A 183 -8.69 -12.19 12.18
N THR A 184 -9.05 -13.37 12.67
CA THR A 184 -9.56 -14.47 11.84
C THR A 184 -10.96 -14.86 12.31
N ARG A 185 -11.60 -15.79 11.61
CA ARG A 185 -12.97 -16.24 11.92
C ARG A 185 -13.00 -17.70 12.30
N THR A 186 -13.77 -18.02 13.32
CA THR A 186 -14.05 -19.39 13.77
C THR A 186 -15.55 -19.63 13.87
N GLY A 187 -15.97 -20.89 13.72
CA GLY A 187 -17.38 -21.29 13.74
C GLY A 187 -17.83 -21.95 12.44
N ALA A 188 -19.06 -22.45 12.41
CA ALA A 188 -19.65 -23.13 11.26
C ALA A 188 -20.63 -22.19 10.53
N THR A 189 -20.53 -22.13 9.21
CA THR A 189 -21.49 -21.40 8.36
C THR A 189 -22.72 -22.22 7.95
N ALA A 190 -22.81 -23.49 8.35
CA ALA A 190 -23.94 -24.38 8.03
C ALA A 190 -24.90 -24.51 9.23
N GLY A 191 -26.22 -24.38 8.96
CA GLY A 191 -27.26 -24.31 10.00
C GLY A 191 -27.23 -23.01 10.80
N ASP A 192 -27.94 -22.96 11.94
CA ASP A 192 -27.96 -21.85 12.91
C ASP A 192 -26.60 -21.62 13.64
N GLY A 193 -25.48 -21.91 12.96
CA GLY A 193 -24.13 -21.76 13.49
C GLY A 193 -23.72 -20.29 13.60
N ALA A 194 -23.04 -19.96 14.70
CA ALA A 194 -22.47 -18.63 14.92
C ALA A 194 -21.02 -18.54 14.38
N VAL A 195 -20.67 -17.38 13.81
CA VAL A 195 -19.30 -17.04 13.40
C VAL A 195 -18.76 -15.96 14.33
N ALA A 196 -17.61 -16.23 14.96
CA ALA A 196 -16.91 -15.29 15.83
C ALA A 196 -15.61 -14.79 15.16
N GLN A 197 -15.25 -13.53 15.40
CA GLN A 197 -13.90 -13.02 15.14
C GLN A 197 -13.02 -13.34 16.36
N VAL A 198 -11.83 -13.85 16.10
CA VAL A 198 -10.86 -14.24 17.13
C VAL A 198 -9.46 -13.74 16.77
N ASP A 199 -8.64 -13.57 17.80
CA ASP A 199 -7.30 -13.02 17.68
C ASP A 199 -6.35 -13.96 16.92
N VAL A 200 -5.39 -13.33 16.25
CA VAL A 200 -4.29 -14.01 15.56
C VAL A 200 -3.00 -13.89 16.38
N ALA A 201 -2.08 -14.83 16.21
CA ALA A 201 -0.78 -14.79 16.88
C ALA A 201 0.10 -13.61 16.39
N GLY A 202 -0.17 -13.12 15.18
CA GLY A 202 0.54 -12.01 14.54
C GLY A 202 0.28 -12.01 13.03
N LEU A 203 0.76 -10.97 12.35
CA LEU A 203 0.72 -10.88 10.89
C LEU A 203 1.99 -11.49 10.31
N VAL A 204 1.85 -12.17 9.18
CA VAL A 204 2.97 -12.59 8.34
C VAL A 204 2.99 -11.66 7.13
N ALA A 205 4.01 -10.81 7.04
CA ALA A 205 4.13 -9.82 5.98
C ALA A 205 5.52 -9.84 5.33
N THR A 206 5.57 -9.27 4.13
CA THR A 206 6.81 -9.05 3.37
C THR A 206 6.85 -7.60 2.89
N ALA A 207 7.97 -6.90 3.06
CA ALA A 207 8.13 -5.49 2.74
C ALA A 207 9.09 -5.29 1.56
N PHE A 208 8.67 -4.60 0.50
CA PHE A 208 9.47 -4.32 -0.70
C PHE A 208 9.57 -2.82 -0.97
N ASP A 209 10.77 -2.27 -0.79
CA ASP A 209 11.04 -0.85 -1.02
C ASP A 209 11.10 -0.50 -2.51
N HIS A 210 10.63 0.70 -2.80
CA HIS A 210 10.63 1.30 -4.11
C HIS A 210 10.94 2.79 -3.97
N PHE A 211 11.62 3.33 -4.98
CA PHE A 211 12.24 4.66 -4.90
C PHE A 211 11.64 5.67 -5.87
N ASP A 212 11.05 5.18 -6.96
CA ASP A 212 10.62 5.98 -8.08
C ASP A 212 9.14 5.73 -8.42
N SER A 213 8.52 6.76 -8.96
CA SER A 213 7.22 6.63 -9.60
C SER A 213 7.37 6.03 -10.99
N ARG A 214 6.25 5.67 -11.62
CA ARG A 214 6.26 5.24 -13.03
C ARG A 214 6.80 6.31 -13.99
N ALA A 215 6.80 7.58 -13.60
CA ALA A 215 7.33 8.68 -14.40
C ALA A 215 8.80 9.00 -14.06
N GLY A 216 9.51 8.14 -13.32
CA GLY A 216 10.90 8.38 -12.90
C GLY A 216 11.06 9.36 -11.74
N ASP A 217 10.00 10.04 -11.29
CA ASP A 217 10.09 10.98 -10.17
C ASP A 217 10.37 10.30 -8.81
N PRO A 218 11.03 10.99 -7.86
CA PRO A 218 11.18 10.55 -6.47
C PRO A 218 9.87 10.11 -5.83
N HIS A 219 9.78 8.86 -5.40
CA HIS A 219 8.63 8.35 -4.70
C HIS A 219 9.06 7.22 -3.78
N LEU A 220 9.50 7.56 -2.57
CA LEU A 220 9.88 6.56 -1.57
C LEU A 220 8.61 5.89 -1.04
N HIS A 221 8.49 4.58 -1.26
CA HIS A 221 7.36 3.79 -0.79
C HIS A 221 7.72 2.33 -0.57
N THR A 222 6.99 1.67 0.32
CA THR A 222 7.16 0.25 0.63
C THR A 222 5.87 -0.50 0.39
N HIS A 223 5.93 -1.56 -0.40
CA HIS A 223 4.85 -2.53 -0.53
C HIS A 223 4.94 -3.55 0.60
N VAL A 224 4.03 -3.45 1.57
CA VAL A 224 3.87 -4.43 2.66
C VAL A 224 2.76 -5.40 2.29
N VAL A 225 3.16 -6.59 1.90
CA VAL A 225 2.26 -7.66 1.49
C VAL A 225 2.01 -8.60 2.66
N ILE A 226 0.80 -8.50 3.20
CA ILE A 226 0.32 -9.30 4.33
C ILE A 226 -0.32 -10.58 3.79
N SER A 227 0.16 -11.72 4.25
CA SER A 227 -0.38 -13.03 3.92
C SER A 227 -1.83 -13.16 4.39
N ASN A 228 -2.67 -13.80 3.56
CA ASN A 228 -4.00 -14.22 3.98
C ASN A 228 -3.94 -15.45 4.91
N LYS A 229 -2.76 -16.05 5.14
CA LYS A 229 -2.56 -17.14 6.10
C LYS A 229 -2.10 -16.59 7.43
N VAL A 230 -2.89 -16.82 8.47
CA VAL A 230 -2.59 -16.40 9.85
C VAL A 230 -2.78 -17.57 10.81
N GLN A 231 -1.92 -17.65 11.81
CA GLN A 231 -2.08 -18.59 12.91
C GLN A 231 -3.01 -17.96 13.96
N THR A 232 -3.98 -18.74 14.42
CA THR A 232 -4.95 -18.29 15.43
C THR A 232 -4.31 -18.37 16.82
N ALA A 233 -4.48 -17.33 17.63
CA ALA A 233 -3.84 -17.27 18.96
C ALA A 233 -4.39 -18.35 19.92
N LEU A 234 -5.70 -18.59 19.88
CA LEU A 234 -6.38 -19.49 20.84
C LEU A 234 -6.06 -20.98 20.64
N ASP A 235 -5.92 -21.45 19.40
CA ASP A 235 -5.80 -22.89 19.11
C ASP A 235 -4.63 -23.26 18.19
N GLY A 236 -3.79 -22.28 17.82
CA GLY A 236 -2.60 -22.49 16.99
C GLY A 236 -2.91 -22.93 15.55
N LYS A 237 -4.17 -22.96 15.12
CA LYS A 237 -4.54 -23.40 13.76
C LYS A 237 -4.37 -22.27 12.75
N TRP A 238 -3.93 -22.65 11.56
CA TRP A 238 -3.82 -21.76 10.42
C TRP A 238 -5.19 -21.55 9.75
N ARG A 239 -5.55 -20.28 9.56
CA ARG A 239 -6.82 -19.84 8.98
C ARG A 239 -6.62 -18.67 8.02
N SER A 240 -7.70 -18.28 7.35
CA SER A 240 -7.71 -17.08 6.52
C SER A 240 -7.85 -15.81 7.37
N LEU A 241 -7.09 -14.78 7.06
CA LEU A 241 -7.25 -13.45 7.65
C LEU A 241 -8.62 -12.87 7.30
N ASP A 242 -9.30 -12.24 8.26
CA ASP A 242 -10.53 -11.52 7.97
C ASP A 242 -10.19 -10.19 7.30
N GLY A 243 -10.49 -10.08 6.01
CA GLY A 243 -10.24 -8.85 5.25
C GLY A 243 -11.17 -7.69 5.61
N ARG A 244 -12.31 -7.92 6.28
CA ARG A 244 -13.29 -6.84 6.54
C ARG A 244 -12.74 -5.76 7.48
N PRO A 245 -12.14 -6.08 8.64
CA PRO A 245 -11.46 -5.09 9.48
C PRO A 245 -10.33 -4.37 8.72
N MET A 246 -9.53 -5.10 7.94
CA MET A 246 -8.43 -4.55 7.16
C MET A 246 -8.92 -3.46 6.18
N HIS A 247 -9.99 -3.74 5.42
CA HIS A 247 -10.61 -2.77 4.53
C HIS A 247 -11.19 -1.56 5.27
N ALA A 248 -11.81 -1.78 6.43
CA ALA A 248 -12.45 -0.72 7.20
C ALA A 248 -11.43 0.26 7.84
N ALA A 249 -10.21 -0.22 8.13
CA ALA A 249 -9.17 0.56 8.78
C ALA A 249 -8.22 1.30 7.82
N VAL A 250 -8.30 1.08 6.49
CA VAL A 250 -7.30 1.58 5.51
C VAL A 250 -6.99 3.07 5.66
N VAL A 251 -8.01 3.92 5.83
CA VAL A 251 -7.80 5.37 5.96
C VAL A 251 -7.11 5.69 7.29
N ALA A 252 -7.56 5.10 8.39
CA ALA A 252 -6.95 5.30 9.70
C ALA A 252 -5.48 4.86 9.73
N LEU A 253 -5.15 3.74 9.09
CA LEU A 253 -3.77 3.25 8.97
C LEU A 253 -2.90 4.17 8.11
N SER A 254 -3.49 4.83 7.09
CA SER A 254 -2.79 5.81 6.26
C SER A 254 -2.43 7.05 7.07
N GLU A 255 -3.39 7.62 7.79
CA GLU A 255 -3.19 8.83 8.60
C GLU A 255 -2.22 8.55 9.76
N LEU A 256 -2.34 7.38 10.41
CA LEU A 256 -1.39 6.95 11.44
C LEU A 256 0.04 6.80 10.89
N HIS A 257 0.20 6.23 9.70
CA HIS A 257 1.51 6.13 9.05
C HIS A 257 2.12 7.51 8.80
N GLU A 258 1.35 8.45 8.25
CA GLU A 258 1.82 9.81 7.99
C GLU A 258 2.23 10.53 9.28
N ALA A 259 1.43 10.40 10.35
CA ALA A 259 1.73 11.00 11.65
C ALA A 259 3.00 10.42 12.30
N VAL A 260 3.12 9.09 12.34
CA VAL A 260 4.29 8.41 12.93
C VAL A 260 5.55 8.69 12.12
N PHE A 261 5.45 8.72 10.78
CA PHE A 261 6.57 9.11 9.92
C PHE A 261 7.00 10.56 10.16
N ALA A 262 6.04 11.49 10.26
CA ALA A 262 6.32 12.90 10.53
C ALA A 262 7.06 13.09 11.86
N ASP A 263 6.62 12.38 12.89
CA ASP A 263 7.21 12.36 14.22
C ASP A 263 8.64 11.80 14.21
N HIS A 264 8.91 10.69 13.49
CA HIS A 264 10.27 10.18 13.29
C HIS A 264 11.18 11.17 12.56
N MET A 265 10.68 11.83 11.52
CA MET A 265 11.42 12.85 10.79
C MET A 265 11.76 14.07 11.66
N THR A 266 10.80 14.55 12.45
CA THR A 266 11.03 15.66 13.39
C THR A 266 12.01 15.27 14.49
N ARG A 267 11.96 14.04 15.02
CA ARG A 267 12.94 13.53 15.97
C ARG A 267 14.36 13.48 15.40
N SER A 268 14.51 12.99 14.18
CA SER A 268 15.82 12.76 13.56
C SER A 268 16.47 14.04 13.03
N PHE A 269 15.67 14.97 12.48
CA PHE A 269 16.17 16.11 11.71
C PHE A 269 15.64 17.47 12.18
N GLY A 270 14.73 17.50 13.15
CA GLY A 270 14.11 18.75 13.61
C GLY A 270 13.25 19.45 12.56
N VAL A 271 12.79 18.74 11.52
CA VAL A 271 11.95 19.34 10.47
C VAL A 271 10.57 19.72 11.01
N ALA A 272 10.07 20.86 10.53
CA ALA A 272 8.72 21.33 10.79
C ALA A 272 7.76 20.90 9.67
N TRP A 273 6.48 20.82 10.02
CA TRP A 273 5.41 20.38 9.14
C TRP A 273 4.35 21.48 8.99
N GLU A 274 3.77 21.57 7.80
CA GLU A 274 2.63 22.44 7.51
C GLU A 274 1.55 21.65 6.76
N ALA A 275 0.28 22.00 7.01
CA ALA A 275 -0.84 21.48 6.25
C ALA A 275 -1.02 22.31 4.97
N ARG A 276 -0.91 21.67 3.80
CA ARG A 276 -1.17 22.29 2.49
C ARG A 276 -2.56 21.96 2.00
N ASP A 277 -3.28 22.95 1.49
CA ASP A 277 -4.59 22.76 0.86
C ASP A 277 -4.43 21.95 -0.44
N MET A 278 -5.23 20.89 -0.56
CA MET A 278 -5.23 19.98 -1.72
C MET A 278 -6.46 20.18 -2.61
N GLY A 279 -7.20 21.27 -2.39
CA GLY A 279 -8.42 21.62 -3.08
C GLY A 279 -9.67 20.99 -2.46
N ARG A 280 -10.84 21.44 -2.93
CA ARG A 280 -12.15 21.17 -2.34
C ARG A 280 -12.49 19.69 -2.07
N ASP A 281 -11.94 18.77 -2.87
CA ASP A 281 -12.31 17.35 -2.84
C ASP A 281 -11.31 16.48 -2.05
N ARG A 282 -10.31 17.09 -1.39
CA ARG A 282 -9.26 16.38 -0.66
C ARG A 282 -9.05 16.99 0.72
N ASN A 283 -8.66 16.16 1.68
CA ASN A 283 -8.17 16.67 2.96
C ASN A 283 -6.83 17.40 2.74
N PRO A 284 -6.50 18.38 3.59
CA PRO A 284 -5.15 18.93 3.63
C PRO A 284 -4.10 17.82 3.78
N ALA A 285 -2.94 18.02 3.17
CA ALA A 285 -1.82 17.08 3.26
C ALA A 285 -0.67 17.71 4.03
N TRP A 286 -0.05 16.94 4.93
CA TRP A 286 1.14 17.37 5.65
C TRP A 286 2.36 17.39 4.72
N ALA A 287 3.10 18.49 4.74
CA ALA A 287 4.34 18.68 4.00
C ALA A 287 5.43 19.27 4.90
N ILE A 288 6.69 19.00 4.58
CA ILE A 288 7.83 19.60 5.27
C ILE A 288 7.87 21.09 4.89
N SER A 289 7.76 21.98 5.87
CA SER A 289 7.56 23.42 5.64
C SER A 289 8.70 24.07 4.83
N THR A 290 9.92 23.55 4.96
CA THR A 290 11.10 24.08 4.27
C THR A 290 11.25 23.58 2.83
N VAL A 291 10.44 22.61 2.39
CA VAL A 291 10.48 22.07 1.03
C VAL A 291 9.57 22.89 0.11
N PRO A 292 10.11 23.64 -0.88
CA PRO A 292 9.30 24.50 -1.72
C PRO A 292 8.24 23.73 -2.53
N GLU A 293 7.07 24.34 -2.72
CA GLU A 293 6.00 23.75 -3.52
C GLU A 293 6.42 23.54 -4.98
N ASP A 294 7.24 24.43 -5.55
CA ASP A 294 7.77 24.28 -6.92
C ASP A 294 8.60 23.00 -7.08
N LEU A 295 9.35 22.60 -6.04
CA LEU A 295 10.10 21.35 -6.04
C LEU A 295 9.17 20.13 -5.95
N VAL A 296 8.09 20.23 -5.17
CA VAL A 296 7.05 19.20 -5.10
C VAL A 296 6.37 19.03 -6.46
N GLN A 297 6.04 20.14 -7.14
CA GLN A 297 5.43 20.13 -8.47
C GLN A 297 6.36 19.54 -9.53
N GLU A 298 7.65 19.92 -9.52
CA GLU A 298 8.68 19.38 -10.41
C GLU A 298 8.72 17.84 -10.34
N PHE A 299 8.65 17.28 -9.14
CA PHE A 299 8.65 15.83 -8.94
C PHE A 299 7.27 15.18 -9.01
N SER A 300 6.21 15.87 -9.44
CA SER A 300 4.84 15.32 -9.47
C SER A 300 4.31 15.07 -10.88
N THR A 301 5.19 14.71 -11.82
CA THR A 301 4.86 14.48 -13.24
C THR A 301 3.75 13.45 -13.41
N ARG A 302 3.83 12.32 -12.70
CA ARG A 302 2.81 11.26 -12.77
C ARG A 302 1.42 11.78 -12.41
N ALA A 303 1.31 12.55 -11.31
CA ALA A 303 0.04 13.08 -10.83
C ALA A 303 -0.55 14.08 -11.84
N ARG A 304 0.29 14.97 -12.37
CA ARG A 304 -0.10 15.91 -13.43
C ARG A 304 -0.68 15.20 -14.65
N HIS A 305 -0.02 14.13 -15.14
CA HIS A 305 -0.55 13.35 -16.27
C HIS A 305 -1.92 12.71 -15.97
N ILE A 306 -2.12 12.19 -14.74
CA ILE A 306 -3.41 11.63 -14.33
C ILE A 306 -4.48 12.72 -14.31
N ASP A 307 -4.18 13.87 -13.72
CA ASP A 307 -5.16 14.94 -13.56
C ASP A 307 -5.56 15.53 -14.92
N THR A 308 -4.62 15.77 -15.83
CA THR A 308 -4.92 16.20 -17.21
C THR A 308 -5.83 15.20 -17.94
N GLU A 309 -5.51 13.90 -17.89
CA GLU A 309 -6.32 12.88 -18.57
C GLU A 309 -7.69 12.69 -17.90
N LYS A 310 -7.76 12.75 -16.57
CA LYS A 310 -9.02 12.71 -15.82
C LYS A 310 -9.93 13.88 -16.22
N ASP A 311 -9.39 15.08 -16.34
CA ASP A 311 -10.16 16.26 -16.75
C ASP A 311 -10.66 16.13 -18.20
N ARG A 312 -9.84 15.58 -19.11
CA ARG A 312 -10.26 15.24 -20.48
C ARG A 312 -11.43 14.25 -20.47
N LEU A 313 -11.34 13.18 -19.68
CA LEU A 313 -12.40 12.16 -19.56
C LEU A 313 -13.70 12.73 -18.95
N ILE A 314 -13.59 13.66 -18.00
CA ILE A 314 -14.75 14.37 -17.44
C ILE A 314 -15.40 15.24 -18.52
N ALA A 315 -14.61 15.99 -19.29
CA ALA A 315 -15.13 16.81 -20.39
C ALA A 315 -15.86 15.97 -21.45
N GLU A 316 -15.30 14.80 -21.81
CA GLU A 316 -15.92 13.84 -22.72
C GLU A 316 -17.24 13.29 -22.17
N TYR A 317 -17.28 12.96 -20.87
CA TYR A 317 -18.51 12.54 -20.20
C TYR A 317 -19.59 13.62 -20.25
N VAL A 318 -19.23 14.87 -19.95
CA VAL A 318 -20.16 16.02 -19.99
C VAL A 318 -20.69 16.25 -21.40
N ALA A 319 -19.82 16.19 -22.42
CA ALA A 319 -20.23 16.35 -23.82
C ALA A 319 -21.23 15.25 -24.25
N LYS A 320 -21.02 14.00 -23.81
CA LYS A 320 -21.88 12.86 -24.16
C LYS A 320 -23.20 12.83 -23.39
N HIS A 321 -23.21 13.24 -22.13
CA HIS A 321 -24.35 13.07 -21.22
C HIS A 321 -25.06 14.37 -20.85
N GLY A 322 -24.52 15.54 -21.22
CA GLY A 322 -25.09 16.86 -20.95
C GLY A 322 -25.08 17.26 -19.46
N ARG A 323 -24.36 16.54 -18.60
CA ARG A 323 -24.33 16.78 -17.15
C ARG A 323 -22.99 16.38 -16.52
N GLN A 324 -22.68 16.95 -15.36
CA GLN A 324 -21.51 16.60 -14.58
C GLN A 324 -21.57 15.13 -14.07
N PRO A 325 -20.44 14.40 -14.07
CA PRO A 325 -20.37 13.07 -13.49
C PRO A 325 -20.53 13.11 -11.96
N SER A 326 -21.11 12.04 -11.41
CA SER A 326 -21.14 11.85 -9.95
C SER A 326 -19.73 11.61 -9.39
N ALA A 327 -19.52 11.81 -8.08
CA ALA A 327 -18.24 11.50 -7.43
C ALA A 327 -17.77 10.05 -7.67
N ALA A 328 -18.70 9.09 -7.62
CA ALA A 328 -18.38 7.68 -7.92
C ALA A 328 -17.94 7.48 -9.38
N THR A 329 -18.52 8.22 -10.32
CA THR A 329 -18.10 8.21 -11.72
C THR A 329 -16.73 8.85 -11.88
N ILE A 330 -16.46 9.98 -11.22
CA ILE A 330 -15.15 10.66 -11.24
C ILE A 330 -14.05 9.72 -10.74
N ILE A 331 -14.30 8.94 -9.69
CA ILE A 331 -13.34 7.92 -9.20
C ILE A 331 -13.03 6.88 -10.29
N LYS A 332 -14.04 6.41 -11.03
CA LYS A 332 -13.86 5.47 -12.14
C LYS A 332 -13.06 6.10 -13.28
N LEU A 333 -13.36 7.34 -13.65
CA LEU A 333 -12.62 8.07 -14.69
C LEU A 333 -11.16 8.32 -14.27
N ARG A 334 -10.91 8.63 -12.99
CA ARG A 334 -9.55 8.76 -12.46
C ARG A 334 -8.80 7.43 -12.49
N ALA A 335 -9.46 6.31 -12.18
CA ALA A 335 -8.86 4.98 -12.28
C ALA A 335 -8.52 4.63 -13.74
N GLN A 336 -9.39 4.97 -14.69
CA GLN A 336 -9.13 4.84 -16.13
C GLN A 336 -7.92 5.69 -16.55
N ALA A 337 -7.89 6.98 -16.18
CA ALA A 337 -6.78 7.88 -16.45
C ALA A 337 -5.45 7.34 -15.87
N THR A 338 -5.50 6.76 -14.67
CA THR A 338 -4.33 6.16 -14.02
C THR A 338 -3.77 4.96 -14.81
N LEU A 339 -4.61 4.21 -15.51
CA LEU A 339 -4.16 3.10 -16.34
C LEU A 339 -3.72 3.55 -17.73
N SER A 340 -4.46 4.45 -18.37
CA SER A 340 -4.16 4.90 -19.74
C SER A 340 -2.89 5.74 -19.84
N THR A 341 -2.57 6.51 -18.81
CA THR A 341 -1.36 7.37 -18.76
C THR A 341 -0.15 6.68 -18.14
N ARG A 342 -0.21 5.36 -17.91
CA ARG A 342 0.84 4.61 -17.24
C ARG A 342 1.94 4.27 -18.26
N PRO A 343 3.15 4.85 -18.13
CA PRO A 343 4.28 4.41 -18.95
C PRO A 343 4.77 3.03 -18.52
N ASP A 344 5.51 2.39 -19.42
CA ASP A 344 6.28 1.20 -19.09
C ASP A 344 7.34 1.53 -18.03
N LYS A 345 7.68 0.54 -17.19
CA LYS A 345 8.67 0.75 -16.13
C LYS A 345 10.05 0.45 -16.68
N GLU A 346 10.92 1.44 -16.58
CA GLU A 346 12.35 1.28 -16.77
C GLU A 346 13.01 0.95 -15.42
N VAL A 347 14.07 0.15 -15.45
CA VAL A 347 14.79 -0.27 -14.25
C VAL A 347 16.12 0.46 -14.23
N HIS A 348 16.24 1.40 -13.30
CA HIS A 348 17.44 2.22 -13.09
C HIS A 348 18.08 1.87 -11.74
N SER A 349 19.37 2.18 -11.57
CA SER A 349 20.00 2.14 -10.26
C SER A 349 19.56 3.34 -9.43
N LEU A 350 19.58 3.22 -8.10
CA LEU A 350 19.26 4.36 -7.23
C LEU A 350 20.29 5.50 -7.42
N ALA A 351 21.55 5.18 -7.73
CA ALA A 351 22.56 6.18 -8.05
C ALA A 351 22.21 7.01 -9.29
N ASP A 352 21.76 6.36 -10.37
CA ASP A 352 21.37 7.04 -11.62
C ASP A 352 20.16 7.95 -11.39
N LEU A 353 19.13 7.43 -10.71
CA LEU A 353 17.95 8.19 -10.32
C LEU A 353 18.32 9.42 -9.48
N THR A 354 19.14 9.23 -8.46
CA THR A 354 19.57 10.31 -7.56
C THR A 354 20.34 11.40 -8.31
N ASN A 355 21.18 11.03 -9.28
CA ASN A 355 21.90 12.00 -10.11
C ASN A 355 20.94 12.83 -10.98
N GLU A 356 19.95 12.18 -11.59
CA GLU A 356 18.91 12.87 -12.37
C GLU A 356 18.11 13.84 -11.48
N TRP A 357 17.65 13.36 -10.31
CA TRP A 357 16.84 14.15 -9.39
C TRP A 357 17.60 15.36 -8.85
N ARG A 358 18.87 15.20 -8.46
CA ARG A 358 19.72 16.34 -8.02
C ARG A 358 19.91 17.37 -9.12
N THR A 359 20.05 16.94 -10.37
CA THR A 359 20.16 17.85 -11.52
C THR A 359 18.88 18.67 -11.69
N ARG A 360 17.71 18.00 -11.72
CA ARG A 360 16.40 18.66 -11.82
C ARG A 360 16.15 19.63 -10.67
N ALA A 361 16.39 19.17 -9.43
CA ALA A 361 16.21 19.98 -8.23
C ALA A 361 17.14 21.19 -8.18
N THR A 362 18.40 21.07 -8.61
CA THR A 362 19.34 22.20 -8.65
C THR A 362 18.83 23.31 -9.57
N GLY A 363 18.20 22.94 -10.70
CA GLY A 363 17.57 23.90 -11.60
C GLY A 363 16.40 24.66 -10.96
N VAL A 364 15.55 23.97 -10.19
CA VAL A 364 14.39 24.57 -9.50
C VAL A 364 14.81 25.40 -8.29
N LEU A 365 15.76 24.90 -7.49
CA LEU A 365 16.21 25.54 -6.25
C LEU A 365 17.15 26.72 -6.49
N GLY A 366 17.80 26.82 -7.66
CA GLY A 366 18.80 27.84 -7.96
C GLY A 366 20.10 27.72 -7.14
N GLN A 367 20.31 26.59 -6.47
CA GLN A 367 21.49 26.26 -5.66
C GLN A 367 21.72 24.75 -5.68
N ASP A 368 22.90 24.29 -5.25
CA ASP A 368 23.22 22.85 -5.18
C ASP A 368 22.22 22.11 -4.27
N ALA A 369 21.49 21.15 -4.85
CA ALA A 369 20.41 20.45 -4.17
C ALA A 369 20.87 19.63 -2.95
N THR A 370 22.08 19.07 -2.98
CA THR A 370 22.62 18.28 -1.86
C THR A 370 22.99 19.17 -0.68
N THR A 371 23.56 20.36 -0.96
CA THR A 371 23.85 21.38 0.05
C THR A 371 22.58 21.96 0.64
N TRP A 372 21.59 22.24 -0.19
CA TRP A 372 20.26 22.63 0.28
C TRP A 372 19.66 21.57 1.23
N ALA A 373 19.69 20.28 0.83
CA ALA A 373 19.15 19.20 1.65
C ALA A 373 19.86 19.08 3.00
N ARG A 374 21.19 19.21 3.02
CA ARG A 374 21.98 19.25 4.27
C ARG A 374 21.54 20.39 5.18
N ASN A 375 21.33 21.60 4.65
CA ASN A 375 20.87 22.72 5.47
C ASN A 375 19.45 22.50 6.03
N VAL A 376 18.59 21.79 5.30
CA VAL A 376 17.23 21.45 5.76
C VAL A 376 17.28 20.42 6.91
N THR A 377 18.23 19.50 6.88
CA THR A 377 18.37 18.44 7.89
C THR A 377 19.33 18.79 9.02
N ASP A 378 20.12 19.85 8.88
CA ASP A 378 21.02 20.41 9.89
C ASP A 378 20.28 21.50 10.68
N ASN A 379 19.31 21.09 11.50
CA ASN A 379 18.60 21.97 12.43
C ASN A 379 19.01 21.69 13.88
N ASP A 380 19.20 22.77 14.65
CA ASP A 380 19.34 22.71 16.09
C ASP A 380 18.15 21.97 16.71
N LYS A 381 18.42 21.07 17.65
CA LYS A 381 17.46 20.12 18.20
C LYS A 381 16.21 20.84 18.74
N PRO A 382 15.01 20.63 18.19
CA PRO A 382 13.80 21.16 18.80
C PRO A 382 13.57 20.53 20.17
N LEU A 383 12.88 21.25 21.05
CA LEU A 383 12.31 20.68 22.27
C LEU A 383 11.20 19.73 21.86
N LEU A 384 11.52 18.43 21.81
CA LEU A 384 10.57 17.38 21.50
C LEU A 384 9.68 17.12 22.72
N LEU A 385 8.36 17.14 22.51
CA LEU A 385 7.40 16.73 23.52
C LEU A 385 7.45 15.21 23.72
N ARG A 386 7.35 14.78 24.97
CA ARG A 386 7.04 13.41 25.37
C ARG A 386 5.53 13.27 25.54
N ALA A 387 5.03 12.04 25.54
CA ALA A 387 3.63 11.78 25.83
C ALA A 387 3.18 12.39 27.17
N ASP A 388 4.05 12.31 28.20
CA ASP A 388 3.79 12.87 29.53
C ASP A 388 3.82 14.41 29.57
N ASP A 389 4.32 15.07 28.52
CA ASP A 389 4.33 16.53 28.41
C ASP A 389 2.98 17.07 27.90
N VAL A 390 2.08 16.21 27.40
CA VAL A 390 0.75 16.59 26.89
C VAL A 390 -0.28 16.51 28.04
N PRO A 391 -0.88 17.63 28.47
CA PRO A 391 -1.87 17.62 29.54
C PRO A 391 -3.12 16.80 29.18
N LEU A 392 -3.72 16.13 30.17
CA LEU A 392 -4.95 15.35 29.97
C LEU A 392 -6.12 16.20 29.46
N ASP A 393 -6.21 17.46 29.87
CA ASP A 393 -7.24 18.39 29.39
C ASP A 393 -7.07 18.68 27.90
N THR A 394 -5.82 18.81 27.41
CA THR A 394 -5.54 18.95 25.97
C THR A 394 -5.96 17.70 25.20
N ILE A 395 -5.73 16.50 25.75
CA ILE A 395 -6.20 15.25 25.13
C ILE A 395 -7.74 15.24 25.06
N ALA A 396 -8.43 15.69 26.11
CA ALA A 396 -9.88 15.78 26.13
C ALA A 396 -10.41 16.80 25.10
N GLU A 397 -9.78 17.97 25.00
CA GLU A 397 -10.10 19.01 24.00
C GLU A 397 -9.92 18.51 22.57
N LEU A 398 -8.80 17.84 22.27
CA LEU A 398 -8.56 17.20 20.97
C LEU A 398 -9.61 16.13 20.68
N GLY A 399 -9.98 15.33 21.69
CA GLY A 399 -11.03 14.32 21.56
C GLY A 399 -12.40 14.92 21.19
N VAL A 400 -12.77 16.07 21.78
CA VAL A 400 -13.99 16.80 21.42
C VAL A 400 -13.90 17.31 19.98
N SER A 401 -12.80 17.97 19.61
CA SER A 401 -12.59 18.49 18.26
C SER A 401 -12.69 17.40 17.19
N VAL A 402 -12.09 16.22 17.43
CA VAL A 402 -12.18 15.06 16.54
C VAL A 402 -13.63 14.62 16.33
N VAL A 403 -14.42 14.54 17.39
CA VAL A 403 -15.84 14.13 17.29
C VAL A 403 -16.65 15.18 16.54
N GLU A 404 -16.42 16.47 16.78
CA GLU A 404 -17.07 17.57 16.07
C GLU A 404 -16.78 17.50 14.57
N VAL A 405 -15.51 17.44 14.16
CA VAL A 405 -15.12 17.39 12.75
C VAL A 405 -15.67 16.14 12.05
N VAL A 406 -15.65 14.98 12.70
CA VAL A 406 -16.24 13.76 12.13
C VAL A 406 -17.76 13.88 12.01
N GLY A 407 -18.41 14.48 13.02
CA GLY A 407 -19.86 14.69 13.07
C GLY A 407 -20.38 15.67 12.02
N GLU A 408 -19.61 16.72 11.69
CA GLU A 408 -19.92 17.65 10.60
C GLU A 408 -19.91 16.96 9.23
N LYS A 409 -18.93 16.06 9.02
CA LYS A 409 -18.74 15.37 7.73
C LYS A 409 -19.69 14.19 7.55
N ARG A 410 -20.18 13.56 8.64
CA ARG A 410 -20.90 12.28 8.59
C ARG A 410 -22.01 12.18 9.62
N SER A 411 -23.20 11.74 9.20
CA SER A 411 -24.32 11.42 10.09
C SER A 411 -24.12 10.14 10.91
N THR A 412 -23.25 9.23 10.45
CA THR A 412 -22.85 8.03 11.18
C THR A 412 -21.36 7.78 10.98
N TRP A 413 -20.67 7.38 12.04
CA TRP A 413 -19.24 7.09 12.01
C TRP A 413 -18.90 5.86 12.85
N ARG A 414 -17.72 5.30 12.60
CA ARG A 414 -17.17 4.15 13.32
C ARG A 414 -15.85 4.55 13.98
N ARG A 415 -15.31 3.68 14.84
CA ARG A 415 -13.99 3.83 15.47
C ARG A 415 -12.90 4.28 14.49
N TRP A 416 -12.86 3.68 13.28
CA TRP A 416 -11.86 4.01 12.27
C TRP A 416 -11.99 5.40 11.67
N ASN A 417 -13.18 6.01 11.68
CA ASN A 417 -13.33 7.41 11.28
C ASN A 417 -12.71 8.35 12.33
N LEU A 418 -12.94 8.05 13.62
CA LEU A 418 -12.36 8.82 14.73
C LEU A 418 -10.85 8.66 14.78
N MET A 419 -10.33 7.44 14.61
CA MET A 419 -8.89 7.18 14.57
C MET A 419 -8.20 7.91 13.41
N ALA A 420 -8.82 7.92 12.23
CA ALA A 420 -8.29 8.65 11.07
C ALA A 420 -8.24 10.16 11.30
N GLU A 421 -9.26 10.74 11.95
CA GLU A 421 -9.27 12.16 12.26
C GLU A 421 -8.31 12.50 13.41
N ALA A 422 -8.24 11.67 14.45
CA ALA A 422 -7.33 11.88 15.58
C ALA A 422 -5.84 11.75 15.21
N SER A 423 -5.52 11.03 14.14
CA SER A 423 -4.14 10.90 13.64
C SER A 423 -3.74 12.04 12.73
N ARG A 424 -4.69 12.81 12.20
CA ARG A 424 -4.42 13.91 11.28
C ARG A 424 -4.02 15.17 12.05
#